data_AF-A0A920FCB4-F1
#
_entry.id   AF-A0A920FCB4-F1
#
_cell.length_a   1.000
_cell.length_b   1.000
_cell.length_c   1.000
_cell.angle_alpha   90.00
_cell.angle_beta   90.00
_cell.angle_gamma   90.00
#
_symmetry.space_group_name_H-M   'P 1'
#
loop_
_entity.id
_entity.type
_entity.pdbx_description
1 polymer ?
#
loop_
_entity_poly.entity_id
_entity_poly.type
_entity_poly.pdbx_seq_one_letter_code
_entity_poly.pdbx_strand_id
1 'polypeptide(L)'
;MILKFLIIIGVVYFSILIFLFVFQRNILFVPDRSAPSLTETNVPEMSEVNIETKDGLSLTSWFYRGKVEKPLIIYFQGNAGNISDRDYKGVS
;
A
#
# COMPACT_ATOMS: atom_id res chain seq x y z
N MET A 1 41.45 22.90 9.24
CA MET A 1 40.86 21.71 9.90
C MET A 1 39.34 21.75 9.88
N ILE A 2 38.71 22.86 10.28
CA ILE A 2 37.24 23.01 10.33
C ILE A 2 36.54 22.86 8.97
N LEU A 3 37.07 23.47 7.90
CA LEU A 3 36.47 23.41 6.57
C LEU A 3 36.44 21.98 6.00
N LYS A 4 37.52 21.22 6.18
CA LYS A 4 37.58 19.81 5.77
C LYS A 4 36.53 18.98 6.53
N PHE A 5 36.33 19.27 7.81
CA PHE A 5 35.33 18.59 8.63
C PHE A 5 33.90 18.90 8.14
N LEU A 6 33.60 20.16 7.84
CA LEU A 6 32.31 20.56 7.27
C LEU A 6 32.06 19.92 5.89
N ILE A 7 33.07 19.85 5.03
CA ILE A 7 32.96 19.16 3.73
C ILE A 7 32.65 17.67 3.93
N ILE A 8 33.34 16.99 4.85
CA ILE A 8 33.08 15.58 5.13
C ILE A 8 31.64 15.37 5.61
N ILE A 9 31.16 16.19 6.54
CA ILE A 9 29.75 16.13 7.00
C ILE A 9 28.79 16.34 5.84
N GLY A 10 29.04 17.35 5.01
CA GLY A 10 28.22 17.63 3.84
C GLY A 10 28.15 16.44 2.87
N VAL A 11 29.30 15.84 2.55
CA VAL A 11 29.39 14.66 1.67
C VAL A 11 28.62 13.48 2.26
N VAL A 12 28.80 13.19 3.55
CA VAL A 12 28.07 12.10 4.23
C VAL A 12 26.57 12.35 4.19
N TYR A 13 26.12 13.56 4.53
CA TYR A 13 24.71 13.92 4.53
C TYR A 13 24.08 13.77 3.14
N PHE A 14 24.71 14.33 2.10
CA PHE A 14 24.23 14.20 0.71
C PHE A 14 24.24 12.74 0.25
N SER A 15 25.23 11.94 0.66
CA SER A 15 25.28 10.51 0.32
C SER A 15 24.08 9.76 0.91
N ILE A 16 23.71 10.06 2.16
CA ILE A 16 22.51 9.50 2.81
C ILE A 16 21.25 9.94 2.07
N LEU A 17 21.14 11.21 1.69
CA LEU A 17 19.97 11.70 0.94
C LEU A 17 19.82 11.01 -0.41
N ILE A 18 20.93 10.86 -1.16
CA ILE A 18 20.93 10.15 -2.44
C ILE A 18 20.51 8.69 -2.24
N PHE A 19 21.06 8.03 -1.21
CA PHE A 19 20.67 6.67 -0.86
C PHE A 19 19.16 6.58 -0.57
N LEU A 20 18.64 7.42 0.33
CA LEU A 20 17.22 7.45 0.65
C LEU A 20 16.37 7.72 -0.59
N PHE A 21 16.78 8.63 -1.47
CA PHE A 21 16.04 8.95 -2.70
C PHE A 21 15.99 7.77 -3.68
N VAL A 22 17.11 7.06 -3.88
CA VAL A 22 17.18 5.89 -4.78
C VAL A 22 16.38 4.72 -4.21
N PHE A 23 16.48 4.47 -2.91
CA PHE A 23 15.86 3.33 -2.26
C PHE A 23 14.48 3.64 -1.63
N GLN A 24 13.97 4.87 -1.78
CA GLN A 24 12.72 5.30 -1.14
C GLN A 24 11.56 4.34 -1.41
N ARG A 25 11.47 3.81 -2.64
CA ARG A 25 10.36 2.93 -3.02
C ARG A 25 10.39 1.62 -2.25
N ASN A 26 11.58 1.06 -2.04
CA ASN A 26 11.76 -0.19 -1.32
C ASN A 26 11.63 -0.02 0.20
N ILE A 27 11.83 1.20 0.70
CA ILE A 27 11.69 1.53 2.13
C ILE A 27 10.24 1.87 2.48
N LEU A 28 9.57 2.66 1.64
CA LEU A 28 8.22 3.15 1.88
C LEU A 28 7.13 2.19 1.42
N PHE A 29 7.39 1.36 0.41
CA PHE A 29 6.42 0.41 -0.12
C PHE A 29 6.94 -1.01 0.05
N VAL A 30 6.32 -1.75 0.96
CA VAL A 30 6.61 -3.16 1.22
C VAL A 30 5.36 -3.97 0.84
N PRO A 31 5.06 -4.12 -0.46
CA PRO A 31 3.86 -4.81 -0.89
C PRO A 31 3.97 -6.30 -0.58
N ASP A 32 2.88 -6.87 -0.08
CA ASP A 32 2.69 -8.31 -0.12
C ASP A 32 2.02 -8.67 -1.46
N ARG A 33 2.59 -9.68 -2.13
CA ARG A 33 2.14 -10.15 -3.45
C ARG A 33 1.29 -11.41 -3.37
N SER A 34 1.02 -11.90 -2.16
CA SER A 34 0.06 -12.98 -1.96
C SER A 34 -1.32 -12.55 -2.48
N ALA A 35 -2.05 -13.52 -3.04
CA ALA A 35 -3.44 -13.35 -3.46
C ALA A 35 -4.31 -14.12 -2.46
N PRO A 36 -4.71 -13.48 -1.34
CA PRO A 36 -5.48 -14.15 -0.30
C PRO A 36 -6.84 -14.60 -0.83
N SER A 37 -7.24 -15.82 -0.51
CA SER A 37 -8.58 -16.30 -0.80
C SER A 37 -9.57 -15.64 0.15
N LEU A 38 -10.69 -15.13 -0.37
CA LEU A 38 -11.79 -14.58 0.44
C LEU A 38 -12.27 -15.58 1.52
N THR A 39 -12.26 -16.88 1.22
CA THR A 39 -12.66 -17.93 2.18
C THR A 39 -11.74 -18.04 3.39
N GLU A 40 -10.52 -17.52 3.32
CA GLU A 40 -9.52 -17.54 4.40
C GLU A 40 -9.48 -16.21 5.16
N THR A 41 -10.37 -15.27 4.83
CA THR A 41 -10.41 -13.92 5.38
C THR A 41 -11.59 -13.71 6.32
N ASN A 42 -11.62 -12.58 7.01
CA ASN A 42 -12.74 -12.15 7.84
C ASN A 42 -13.97 -11.71 7.03
N VAL A 43 -13.90 -11.65 5.70
CA VAL A 43 -14.96 -11.14 4.82
C VAL A 43 -15.35 -12.14 3.71
N PRO A 44 -15.63 -13.41 4.03
CA PRO A 44 -15.87 -14.45 3.02
C PRO A 44 -17.12 -14.21 2.17
N GLU A 45 -18.05 -13.36 2.61
CA GLU A 45 -19.26 -12.99 1.90
C GLU A 45 -19.07 -11.88 0.86
N MET A 46 -17.88 -11.25 0.82
CA MET A 46 -17.55 -10.30 -0.24
C MET A 46 -17.31 -11.00 -1.57
N SER A 47 -17.37 -10.21 -2.63
CA SER A 47 -17.07 -10.65 -3.99
C SER A 47 -15.81 -9.96 -4.52
N GLU A 48 -14.95 -10.72 -5.18
CA GLU A 48 -13.82 -10.13 -5.90
C GLU A 48 -14.32 -9.43 -7.17
N VAL A 49 -13.88 -8.20 -7.37
CA VAL A 49 -14.16 -7.39 -8.57
C VAL A 49 -12.85 -6.86 -9.13
N ASN A 50 -12.70 -6.91 -10.45
CA ASN A 50 -11.55 -6.37 -11.15
C ASN A 50 -11.93 -5.03 -11.78
N ILE A 51 -11.16 -3.99 -11.46
CA ILE A 51 -11.36 -2.63 -11.96
C ILE A 51 -10.21 -2.32 -12.91
N GLU A 52 -10.53 -2.10 -14.18
CA GLU A 52 -9.55 -1.67 -15.17
C GLU A 52 -9.38 -0.15 -15.12
N THR A 53 -8.16 0.31 -14.94
CA THR A 53 -7.82 1.73 -14.96
C THR A 53 -7.61 2.21 -16.40
N LYS A 54 -7.69 3.53 -16.62
CA LYS A 54 -7.52 4.14 -17.95
C LYS A 54 -6.16 3.86 -18.59
N ASP A 55 -5.13 3.59 -17.79
CA ASP A 55 -3.77 3.24 -18.21
C ASP A 55 -3.54 1.71 -18.31
N GLY A 56 -4.59 0.90 -18.18
CA GLY A 56 -4.55 -0.55 -18.44
C GLY A 56 -4.09 -1.40 -17.26
N LEU A 57 -4.06 -0.87 -16.03
CA LEU A 57 -3.84 -1.68 -14.82
C LEU A 57 -5.15 -2.36 -14.42
N SER A 58 -5.07 -3.67 -14.12
CA SER A 58 -6.17 -4.40 -13.50
C SER A 58 -6.01 -4.37 -11.98
N LEU A 59 -6.94 -3.72 -11.29
CA LEU A 59 -6.97 -3.63 -9.84
C LEU A 59 -7.99 -4.60 -9.26
N THR A 60 -7.52 -5.60 -8.52
CA THR A 60 -8.39 -6.50 -7.76
C THR A 60 -8.89 -5.79 -6.51
N SER A 61 -10.20 -5.79 -6.30
CA SER A 61 -10.89 -5.19 -5.17
C SER A 61 -11.92 -6.15 -4.60
N TRP A 62 -12.28 -5.98 -3.32
CA TRP A 62 -13.34 -6.75 -2.69
C TRP A 62 -14.56 -5.88 -2.45
N PHE A 63 -15.73 -6.39 -2.83
CA PHE A 63 -16.97 -5.66 -2.81
C PHE A 63 -18.05 -6.43 -2.05
N TYR A 64 -18.62 -5.77 -1.04
CA TYR A 64 -19.84 -6.21 -0.38
C TYR A 64 -21.04 -5.47 -0.94
N ARG A 65 -22.07 -6.21 -1.39
CA ARG A 65 -23.32 -5.60 -1.83
C ARG A 65 -24.20 -5.25 -0.63
N GLY A 66 -24.05 -4.02 -0.14
CA GLY A 66 -24.88 -3.46 0.94
C GLY A 66 -26.33 -3.18 0.54
N LYS A 67 -27.13 -2.73 1.52
CA LYS A 67 -28.52 -2.27 1.33
C LYS A 67 -28.54 -0.89 0.67
N VAL A 68 -29.52 -0.63 -0.20
CA VAL A 68 -29.65 0.62 -0.98
C VAL A 68 -29.70 1.88 -0.11
N GLU A 69 -30.27 1.79 1.09
CA GLU A 69 -30.43 2.91 2.03
C GLU A 69 -29.16 3.20 2.87
N LYS A 70 -28.10 2.42 2.69
CA LYS A 70 -26.84 2.59 3.41
C LYS A 70 -25.80 3.33 2.55
N PRO A 71 -24.93 4.14 3.18
CA PRO A 71 -23.84 4.79 2.45
C PRO A 71 -22.86 3.76 1.88
N LEU A 72 -22.29 4.07 0.71
CA LEU A 72 -21.17 3.32 0.15
C LEU A 72 -19.88 3.79 0.83
N ILE A 73 -19.10 2.85 1.36
CA ILE A 73 -17.78 3.09 1.91
C ILE A 73 -16.75 2.56 0.91
N ILE A 74 -15.79 3.41 0.54
CA ILE A 74 -14.63 3.02 -0.25
C ILE A 74 -13.42 3.08 0.67
N TYR A 75 -12.74 1.94 0.81
CA TYR A 75 -11.57 1.81 1.65
C TYR A 75 -10.34 1.52 0.78
N PHE A 76 -9.28 2.29 0.99
CA PHE A 76 -7.99 2.07 0.35
C PHE A 76 -6.99 1.56 1.38
N GLN A 77 -6.27 0.49 1.02
CA GLN A 77 -5.23 -0.06 1.87
C GLN A 77 -4.02 0.88 2.02
N GLY A 78 -3.18 0.59 3.00
CA GLY A 78 -1.91 1.30 3.18
C GLY A 78 -0.89 0.97 2.09
N ASN A 79 0.27 1.58 2.23
CA ASN A 79 1.45 1.44 1.37
C ASN A 79 2.23 0.11 1.55
N ALA A 80 1.83 -0.74 2.50
CA ALA A 80 2.45 -2.04 2.77
C ALA A 80 1.38 -3.14 2.83
N GLY A 81 1.79 -4.37 2.54
CA GLY A 81 0.93 -5.55 2.59
C GLY A 81 0.00 -5.68 1.38
N ASN A 82 -1.16 -6.29 1.61
CA ASN A 82 -2.18 -6.54 0.59
C ASN A 82 -3.61 -6.28 1.11
N ILE A 83 -4.62 -6.58 0.28
CA ILE A 83 -6.03 -6.25 0.56
C ILE A 83 -6.61 -6.95 1.80
N SER A 84 -6.04 -8.09 2.19
CA SER A 84 -6.42 -8.85 3.40
C SER A 84 -5.90 -8.27 4.71
N ASP A 85 -4.85 -7.43 4.70
CA ASP A 85 -4.17 -6.97 5.92
C ASP A 85 -5.10 -6.33 6.96
N ARG A 86 -6.24 -5.79 6.50
CA ARG A 86 -7.25 -5.14 7.34
C ARG A 86 -8.68 -5.56 7.01
N ASP A 87 -8.85 -6.80 6.56
CA ASP A 87 -10.15 -7.41 6.31
C ASP A 87 -11.12 -7.32 7.52
N TYR A 88 -10.61 -7.32 8.76
CA TYR A 88 -11.39 -7.13 9.99
C TYR A 88 -12.17 -5.80 10.04
N LYS A 89 -11.79 -4.79 9.24
CA LYS A 89 -12.57 -3.54 9.12
C LYS A 89 -13.81 -3.68 8.26
N GLY A 90 -13.89 -4.73 7.44
CA GLY A 90 -15.04 -5.00 6.57
C GLY A 90 -16.23 -5.61 7.30
N VAL A 91 -16.03 -6.12 8.52
CA VAL A 91 -17.06 -6.74 9.37
C VAL A 91 -17.58 -5.84 10.50
N SER A 92 -16.97 -4.66 10.71
CA SER A 92 -17.38 -3.69 11.74
C SER A 92 -18.47 -2.73 11.26
#